data_AF-A0A3S0D0T4-F1
#
_entry.id   AF-A0A3S0D0T4-F1
#
_cell.length_a   1.000
_cell.length_b   1.000
_cell.length_c   1.000
_cell.angle_alpha   90.00
_cell.angle_beta   90.00
_cell.angle_gamma   90.00
#
_symmetry.space_group_name_H-M   'P 1'
#
loop_
_entity.id
_entity.type
_entity.pdbx_description
1 polymer ?
#
loop_
_entity_poly.entity_id
_entity_poly.type
_entity_poly.pdbx_seq_one_letter_code
_entity_poly.pdbx_strand_id
1 'polypeptide(L)'
;MIEPYEVPYPFIVRRSGKIQSCRRLRPQSFNYNVSKDGFTIIPYEDEEGCLIVNLYQSKPHRQYVHRLVAEKFIPNPNGYEHVMFKDGNVKNCSADNLEWCP
;
A
#
# COMPACT_ATOMS: atom_id res chain seq x y z
N MET A 1 14.24 17.72 -5.24
CA MET A 1 12.89 17.38 -5.74
C MET A 1 12.85 15.87 -5.84
N ILE A 2 12.21 15.20 -4.88
CA ILE A 2 12.06 13.75 -4.93
C ILE A 2 11.00 13.48 -5.98
N GLU A 3 11.37 12.74 -7.03
CA GLU A 3 10.44 12.32 -8.08
C GLU A 3 9.24 11.65 -7.40
N PRO A 4 7.99 12.05 -7.69
CA PRO A 4 6.85 11.36 -7.11
C PRO A 4 7.01 9.90 -7.48
N TYR A 5 7.05 9.01 -6.48
CA TYR A 5 7.01 7.57 -6.72
C TYR A 5 5.72 7.31 -7.50
N GLU A 6 5.84 7.29 -8.82
CA GLU A 6 4.84 6.81 -9.74
C GLU A 6 4.73 5.35 -9.36
N VAL A 7 3.75 5.05 -8.49
CA VAL A 7 3.36 3.69 -8.12
C VAL A 7 3.41 2.90 -9.42
N PRO A 8 4.38 1.99 -9.59
CA PRO A 8 4.65 1.60 -10.94
C PRO A 8 3.41 0.81 -11.41
N TYR A 9 2.89 1.19 -12.58
CA TYR A 9 1.62 0.80 -13.20
C TYR A 9 1.08 -0.60 -12.78
N PRO A 10 -0.25 -0.86 -12.68
CA PRO A 10 -1.42 -0.02 -12.77
C PRO A 10 -2.20 -0.04 -11.43
N PHE A 11 -1.64 0.52 -10.35
CA PHE A 11 -2.27 0.50 -9.03
C PHE A 11 -2.57 1.90 -8.51
N ILE A 12 -3.72 2.03 -7.86
CA ILE A 12 -4.24 3.25 -7.24
C ILE A 12 -4.21 3.02 -5.74
N VAL A 13 -3.39 3.81 -5.04
CA VAL A 13 -3.36 3.85 -3.57
C VAL A 13 -4.30 4.97 -3.13
N ARG A 14 -5.28 4.66 -2.27
CA ARG A 14 -6.19 5.65 -1.68
C ARG A 14 -5.70 6.09 -0.31
N ARG A 15 -6.10 7.32 0.09
CA ARG A 15 -5.83 7.88 1.42
C ARG A 15 -6.29 6.95 2.55
N SER A 16 -7.37 6.19 2.34
CA SER A 16 -7.91 5.23 3.33
C SER A 16 -7.11 3.94 3.49
N GLY A 17 -5.98 3.76 2.80
CA GLY A 17 -5.23 2.49 2.79
C GLY A 17 -5.74 1.43 1.83
N LYS A 18 -6.75 1.73 1.00
CA LYS A 18 -7.23 0.81 -0.04
C LYS A 18 -6.32 0.86 -1.26
N ILE A 19 -5.97 -0.30 -1.77
CA ILE A 19 -5.17 -0.46 -2.99
C ILE A 19 -6.04 -1.10 -4.07
N GLN A 20 -6.14 -0.44 -5.21
CA GLN A 20 -6.94 -0.89 -6.33
C GLN A 20 -6.08 -1.03 -7.57
N SER A 21 -6.38 -2.00 -8.42
CA SER A 21 -5.85 -2.03 -9.76
C SER A 21 -6.69 -1.12 -10.67
N CYS A 22 -6.04 -0.43 -11.59
CA CYS A 22 -6.67 0.37 -12.64
C CYS A 22 -7.37 -0.52 -13.69
N ARG A 23 -7.04 -1.82 -13.72
CA ARG A 23 -7.70 -2.81 -14.58
C ARG A 23 -8.36 -3.88 -13.73
N ARG A 24 -9.43 -4.47 -14.25
CA ARG A 24 -10.09 -5.60 -13.59
C ARG A 24 -9.18 -6.84 -13.67
N LEU A 25 -8.67 -7.24 -12.52
CA LEU A 25 -7.91 -8.47 -12.35
C LEU A 25 -8.88 -9.64 -12.24
N ARG A 26 -8.61 -10.72 -12.97
CA ARG A 26 -9.34 -11.97 -12.82
C ARG A 26 -8.68 -12.77 -11.68
N PRO A 27 -9.44 -13.19 -10.65
CA PRO A 27 -8.89 -13.86 -9.47
C PRO A 27 -8.18 -15.19 -9.75
N GLN A 28 -8.34 -15.76 -10.96
CA GLN A 28 -7.75 -17.03 -11.35
C GLN A 28 -6.53 -16.90 -12.29
N SER A 29 -6.29 -15.72 -12.88
CA SER A 29 -5.25 -15.54 -13.91
C SER A 29 -3.98 -14.84 -13.42
N PHE A 30 -4.01 -14.23 -12.24
CA PHE A 30 -2.86 -13.57 -11.65
C PHE A 30 -2.71 -13.96 -10.18
N ASN A 31 -1.49 -14.01 -9.67
CA ASN A 31 -1.16 -14.31 -8.27
C ASN A 31 -1.60 -13.21 -7.27
N TYR A 32 -2.63 -12.42 -7.58
CA TYR A 32 -3.18 -11.44 -6.66
C TYR A 32 -4.37 -12.03 -5.90
N ASN A 33 -4.44 -11.77 -4.60
CA ASN A 33 -5.69 -11.90 -3.86
C ASN A 33 -6.52 -10.65 -4.13
N VAL A 34 -7.65 -10.79 -4.83
CA VAL A 34 -8.48 -9.68 -5.30
C VAL A 34 -9.92 -9.88 -4.83
N SER A 35 -10.57 -8.79 -4.45
CA SER A 35 -12.00 -8.77 -4.13
C SER A 35 -12.86 -9.23 -5.32
N LYS A 36 -14.10 -9.64 -5.05
CA LYS A 36 -15.07 -10.12 -6.07
C LYS A 36 -15.32 -9.14 -7.21
N ASP A 37 -15.19 -7.86 -6.91
CA ASP A 37 -15.27 -6.74 -7.87
C ASP A 37 -14.15 -6.81 -8.94
N GLY A 38 -12.99 -7.37 -8.57
CA GLY A 38 -11.84 -7.56 -9.46
C GLY A 38 -10.91 -6.35 -9.53
N PHE A 39 -11.21 -5.27 -8.82
CA PHE A 39 -10.33 -4.08 -8.80
C PHE A 39 -9.58 -3.95 -7.48
N THR A 40 -10.20 -4.27 -6.35
CA THR A 40 -9.56 -4.07 -5.03
C THR A 40 -8.64 -5.23 -4.70
N ILE A 41 -7.37 -4.93 -4.44
CA ILE A 41 -6.37 -5.90 -3.99
C ILE A 41 -6.56 -6.10 -2.49
N ILE A 42 -6.64 -7.36 -2.06
CA ILE A 42 -6.76 -7.74 -0.67
C ILE A 42 -5.34 -7.94 -0.13
N PRO A 43 -4.90 -7.11 0.84
CA PRO A 43 -3.62 -7.30 1.49
C PRO A 43 -3.60 -8.56 2.35
N TYR A 44 -2.41 -9.06 2.60
CA TYR A 44 -2.14 -10.13 3.55
C TYR A 44 -1.63 -9.50 4.85
N GLU A 45 -1.76 -10.23 5.95
CA GLU A 45 -1.18 -9.84 7.24
C GLU A 45 0.18 -10.52 7.36
N ASP A 46 1.19 -9.74 7.75
CA ASP A 46 2.51 -10.23 8.12
C ASP A 46 2.51 -10.80 9.56
N GLU A 47 3.62 -11.36 10.04
CA GLU A 47 3.74 -11.95 11.39
C GLU A 47 3.43 -10.92 12.49
N GLU A 48 3.71 -9.64 12.23
CA GLU A 48 3.42 -8.51 13.12
C GLU A 48 1.99 -7.94 12.96
N GLY A 49 1.18 -8.50 12.05
CA GLY A 49 -0.18 -8.01 11.74
C GLY A 49 -0.24 -6.81 10.80
N CYS A 50 0.92 -6.35 10.31
CA CYS A 50 1.02 -5.30 9.31
C CYS A 50 0.46 -5.76 7.96
N LEU A 51 -0.25 -4.86 7.27
CA LEU A 51 -0.80 -5.16 5.94
C LEU A 51 0.27 -5.06 4.85
N ILE A 52 0.40 -6.12 4.06
CA ILE A 52 1.31 -6.22 2.90
C ILE A 52 0.54 -6.56 1.63
N VAL A 53 0.97 -6.03 0.50
CA VAL A 53 0.47 -6.38 -0.83
C VAL A 53 1.58 -6.93 -1.71
N ASN A 54 1.23 -7.92 -2.53
CA ASN A 54 2.09 -8.38 -3.62
C ASN A 54 1.71 -7.63 -4.89
N LEU A 55 2.59 -6.73 -5.34
CA LEU A 55 2.47 -6.02 -6.60
C LEU A 55 3.31 -6.74 -7.64
N TYR A 56 2.65 -7.34 -8.65
CA TYR A 56 3.35 -7.97 -9.77
C TYR A 56 3.42 -6.98 -10.93
N GLN A 57 4.61 -6.71 -11.43
CA GLN A 57 4.82 -5.97 -12.68
C GLN A 57 5.61 -6.85 -13.65
N SER A 58 6.94 -6.85 -13.51
CA SER A 58 7.81 -7.83 -14.18
C SER A 58 8.28 -8.91 -13.21
N LYS A 59 8.36 -8.58 -11.91
CA LYS A 59 8.69 -9.47 -10.80
C LYS A 59 7.73 -9.18 -9.63
N PRO A 60 7.46 -10.16 -8.75
CA PRO A 60 6.74 -9.89 -7.50
C PRO A 60 7.52 -8.88 -6.66
N HIS A 61 6.83 -7.82 -6.23
CA HIS A 61 7.30 -6.91 -5.21
C HIS A 61 6.34 -6.95 -4.02
N ARG A 62 6.88 -7.23 -2.84
CA ARG A 62 6.15 -7.13 -1.58
C ARG A 62 6.28 -5.71 -1.06
N GLN A 63 5.16 -5.07 -0.78
CA GLN A 63 5.16 -3.72 -0.25
C GLN A 63 4.15 -3.57 0.89
N TYR A 64 4.56 -2.88 1.95
CA TYR A 64 3.69 -2.51 3.06
C TYR A 64 2.67 -1.46 2.64
N VAL A 65 1.41 -1.67 3.02
CA VAL A 65 0.30 -0.76 2.72
C VAL A 65 0.51 0.59 3.39
N HIS A 66 0.91 0.60 4.66
CA HIS A 66 1.14 1.84 5.41
C HIS A 66 2.23 2.70 4.75
N ARG A 67 3.31 2.09 4.25
CA ARG A 67 4.40 2.80 3.59
C ARG A 67 3.94 3.41 2.26
N LEU A 68 3.23 2.65 1.43
CA LEU A 68 2.65 3.15 0.18
C LEU A 68 1.74 4.38 0.41
N VAL A 69 0.94 4.35 1.47
CA VAL A 69 0.02 5.44 1.81
C VAL A 69 0.80 6.65 2.31
N ALA A 70 1.74 6.44 3.23
CA ALA A 70 2.57 7.51 3.79
C ALA A 70 3.39 8.20 2.69
N GLU A 71 4.07 7.45 1.82
CA GLU A 71 4.86 7.99 0.71
C GLU A 71 4.01 8.79 -0.28
N LYS A 72 2.74 8.41 -0.47
CA LYS A 72 1.85 9.09 -1.42
C LYS A 72 1.16 10.32 -0.84
N PHE A 73 0.78 10.29 0.43
CA PHE A 73 -0.14 11.27 1.02
C PHE A 73 0.47 12.11 2.14
N ILE A 74 1.61 11.71 2.71
CA ILE A 74 2.26 12.37 3.83
C ILE A 74 3.66 12.84 3.37
N PRO A 75 3.89 14.16 3.25
CA PRO A 75 5.20 14.64 2.87
C PRO A 75 6.24 14.22 3.90
N ASN A 76 7.40 13.75 3.43
CA ASN A 76 8.52 13.35 4.26
C ASN A 76 9.71 14.31 4.07
N PRO A 77 9.63 15.56 4.59
CA PRO A 77 10.69 16.55 4.38
C PRO A 77 12.01 16.17 5.07
N ASN A 78 11.95 15.36 6.13
CA ASN A 78 13.10 14.95 6.92
C ASN A 78 13.75 13.65 6.42
N GLY A 79 13.15 12.97 5.45
CA GLY A 79 13.69 11.73 4.88
C GLY A 79 13.65 10.53 5.84
N TYR A 80 12.67 10.49 6.74
CA TYR A 80 12.48 9.41 7.70
C TYR A 80 12.14 8.08 7.02
N GLU A 81 12.65 6.97 7.54
CA GLU A 81 12.46 5.65 6.93
C GLU A 81 11.26 4.90 7.51
N HIS A 82 10.88 5.22 8.75
CA HIS A 82 9.86 4.51 9.50
C HIS A 82 8.54 5.26 9.50
N VAL A 83 7.44 4.51 9.40
CA VAL A 83 6.07 5.02 9.54
C VAL A 83 5.47 4.38 10.77
N MET A 84 4.90 5.20 11.65
CA MET A 84 4.18 4.72 12.83
C MET A 84 2.67 4.93 12.69
N PHE A 85 1.92 4.16 13.47
CA PHE A 85 0.46 4.22 13.55
C PHE A 85 0.06 5.00 14.81
N LYS A 86 -0.67 6.11 14.64
CA LYS A 86 -1.09 6.98 15.75
C LYS A 86 -2.00 6.29 16.75
N ASP A 87 -2.94 5.49 16.25
CA ASP A 87 -3.90 4.71 17.05
C ASP A 87 -3.31 3.39 17.58
N GLY A 88 -2.06 3.05 17.23
CA GLY A 88 -1.45 1.75 17.54
C GLY A 88 -2.03 0.57 16.74
N ASN A 89 -3.05 0.80 15.91
CA ASN A 89 -3.68 -0.22 15.08
C ASN A 89 -2.98 -0.37 13.72
N VAL A 90 -2.16 -1.42 13.57
CA VAL A 90 -1.39 -1.74 12.36
C VAL A 90 -2.23 -2.06 11.11
N LYS A 91 -3.53 -2.33 11.29
CA LYS A 91 -4.47 -2.58 10.18
C LYS A 91 -5.10 -1.29 9.65
N ASN A 92 -5.08 -0.21 10.44
CA ASN A 92 -5.61 1.08 10.04
C ASN A 92 -4.54 1.89 9.29
N CYS A 93 -4.28 1.50 8.03
CA CYS A 93 -3.32 2.17 7.17
C CYS A 93 -3.87 3.46 6.50
N SER A 94 -4.82 4.17 7.12
CA SER A 94 -5.28 5.47 6.59
C SER A 94 -4.19 6.52 6.77
N ALA A 95 -3.96 7.40 5.79
CA ALA A 95 -2.90 8.41 5.86
C ALA A 95 -3.04 9.31 7.10
N ASP A 96 -4.28 9.60 7.51
CA ASP A 96 -4.57 10.39 8.71
C ASP A 96 -4.07 9.70 10.00
N ASN A 97 -4.03 8.36 10.01
CA ASN A 97 -3.57 7.52 11.11
C ASN A 97 -2.07 7.21 11.06
N LEU A 98 -1.36 7.66 10.03
CA LEU A 98 0.06 7.40 9.85
C LEU A 98 0.87 8.67 10.08
N GLU A 99 2.10 8.52 10.54
CA GLU A 99 3.10 9.58 10.57
C GLU A 99 4.51 9.02 10.35
N TRP A 100 5.39 9.85 9.81
CA TRP A 100 6.79 9.53 9.65
C TRP A 100 7.53 9.71 10.98
N CYS A 101 8.31 8.72 11.39
CA CYS A 101 9.06 8.69 12.65
C CYS A 101 10.57 8.64 12.35
N PRO A 102 11.41 9.45 13.05
CA PRO A 102 12.86 9.44 12.92
C PRO A 102 13.53 8.10 13.24
#